data_AF-A0A944CC29-F1
#
_entry.id   AF-A0A944CC29-F1
#
_cell.length_a   1.000
_cell.length_b   1.000
_cell.length_c   1.000
_cell.angle_alpha   90.00
_cell.angle_beta   90.00
_cell.angle_gamma   90.00
#
_symmetry.space_group_name_H-M   'P 1'
#
loop_
_entity.id
_entity.type
_entity.pdbx_description
1 polymer ?
#
loop_
_entity_poly.entity_id
_entity_poly.type
_entity_poly.pdbx_seq_one_letter_code
_entity_poly.pdbx_strand_id
1 'polypeptide(L)' 'MQTPPFIISEIHVPNQLKPRADNVVKLKAEVDKHNLTDMWDMILMLDYQVANVHELSSETREEFCCIIALLLKAFTK' A
#
# COMPACT_ATOMS: atom_id res chain seq x y z
N MET A 1 38.45 -22.41 25.73
CA MET A 1 37.91 -21.91 24.44
C MET A 1 36.76 -20.96 24.78
N GLN A 2 37.03 -19.65 24.81
CA GLN A 2 36.03 -18.62 25.13
C GLN A 2 35.00 -18.53 24.00
N THR A 3 33.71 -18.51 24.36
CA THR A 3 32.60 -18.16 23.49
C THR A 3 32.62 -16.66 23.19
N PRO A 4 32.48 -16.22 21.93
CA PRO A 4 32.16 -14.83 21.63
C PRO A 4 30.63 -14.63 21.75
N PRO A 5 30.14 -13.57 22.41
CA PRO A 5 28.76 -13.18 22.32
C PRO A 5 28.61 -12.39 21.01
N PHE A 6 28.22 -13.06 19.93
CA PHE A 6 27.65 -12.33 18.81
C PHE A 6 26.25 -11.92 19.24
N ILE A 7 26.16 -10.73 19.84
CA ILE A 7 24.96 -9.91 19.83
C ILE A 7 24.62 -9.77 18.34
N ILE A 8 23.81 -10.69 17.82
CA ILE A 8 23.02 -10.40 16.64
C ILE A 8 22.02 -9.40 17.17
N SER A 9 22.39 -8.12 17.06
CA SER A 9 21.42 -7.05 17.08
C SER A 9 20.35 -7.49 16.11
N GLU A 10 19.20 -7.91 16.64
CA GLU A 10 17.94 -7.83 15.94
C GLU A 10 17.80 -6.37 15.56
N ILE A 11 18.43 -5.98 14.46
CA ILE A 11 17.92 -4.92 13.62
C ILE A 11 16.65 -5.55 13.06
N HIS A 12 15.62 -5.56 13.90
CA HIS A 12 14.24 -5.61 13.48
C HIS A 12 14.09 -4.35 12.65
N VAL A 13 14.53 -4.41 11.39
CA VAL A 13 13.97 -3.61 10.33
C VAL A 13 12.49 -3.91 10.50
N PRO A 14 11.65 -2.98 10.98
CA PRO A 14 10.23 -3.19 10.92
C PRO A 14 10.04 -3.45 9.43
N ASN A 15 9.68 -4.68 9.07
CA ASN A 15 9.37 -5.06 7.71
C ASN A 15 8.16 -4.20 7.34
N GLN A 16 8.45 -2.95 6.95
CA GLN A 16 7.47 -1.92 6.77
C GLN A 16 6.61 -2.42 5.63
N LEU A 17 5.33 -2.53 5.93
CA LEU A 17 4.28 -2.52 4.92
C LEU A 17 4.44 -3.66 3.91
N LYS A 18 4.19 -4.91 4.31
CA LYS A 18 3.40 -5.73 3.39
C LYS A 18 2.00 -5.13 3.43
N PRO A 19 1.49 -4.50 2.36
CA PRO A 19 0.10 -4.11 2.30
C PRO A 19 -0.70 -5.40 2.20
N ARG A 20 -1.00 -6.01 3.36
CA ARG A 20 -2.03 -7.03 3.44
C ARG A 20 -3.28 -6.44 2.83
N ALA A 21 -4.08 -7.26 2.17
CA ALA A 21 -5.30 -6.85 1.47
C ALA A 21 -6.22 -5.93 2.31
N ASP A 22 -6.11 -5.98 3.64
CA ASP A 22 -6.69 -5.03 4.59
C ASP A 22 -6.41 -3.53 4.28
N ASN A 23 -5.28 -3.21 3.65
CA ASN A 23 -4.94 -1.84 3.26
C ASN A 23 -5.81 -1.33 2.09
N VAL A 24 -6.20 -2.20 1.16
CA VAL A 24 -7.02 -1.80 0.00
C VAL A 24 -8.40 -1.34 0.48
N VAL A 25 -9.02 -2.09 1.40
CA VAL A 25 -10.34 -1.78 1.93
C VAL A 25 -10.32 -0.47 2.74
N LYS A 26 -9.29 -0.28 3.57
CA LYS A 26 -9.11 0.97 4.33
C LYS A 26 -8.85 2.16 3.42
N LEU A 27 -7.99 2.00 2.41
CA LEU A 27 -7.71 3.06 1.45
C LEU A 27 -8.95 3.40 0.63
N LYS A 28 -9.73 2.42 0.18
CA LYS A 28 -11.00 2.67 -0.53
C LYS A 28 -11.99 3.43 0.35
N ALA A 29 -12.10 3.09 1.64
CA ALA A 29 -12.95 3.82 2.57
C ALA A 29 -12.53 5.29 2.76
N GLU A 30 -11.23 5.57 2.88
CA GLU A 30 -10.74 6.95 2.96
C GLU A 30 -10.92 7.69 1.61
N VAL A 31 -10.67 7.02 0.48
CA VAL A 31 -10.93 7.57 -0.86
C VAL A 31 -12.38 7.98 -1.03
N ASP A 32 -13.32 7.12 -0.63
CA ASP A 32 -14.75 7.39 -0.70
C ASP A 32 -15.14 8.55 0.22
N LYS A 33 -14.57 8.61 1.43
CA LYS A 33 -14.76 9.71 2.38
C LYS A 33 -14.24 11.05 1.85
N HIS A 34 -13.20 11.02 1.02
CA HIS A 34 -12.61 12.20 0.38
C HIS A 34 -13.17 12.51 -1.01
N ASN A 35 -14.21 11.77 -1.46
CA ASN A 35 -14.78 11.88 -2.81
C ASN A 35 -13.72 11.70 -3.93
N LEU A 36 -12.70 10.89 -3.68
CA LEU A 36 -11.63 10.58 -4.63
C LEU A 36 -11.90 9.28 -5.41
N THR A 37 -13.12 8.73 -5.31
CA THR A 37 -13.51 7.47 -5.96
C THR A 37 -13.29 7.52 -7.47
N ASP A 38 -13.62 8.65 -8.11
CA ASP A 38 -13.38 8.85 -9.54
C ASP A 38 -11.88 8.81 -9.90
N MET A 39 -11.00 9.36 -9.04
CA MET A 39 -9.55 9.29 -9.25
C MET A 39 -9.03 7.86 -9.08
N TRP A 40 -9.54 7.13 -8.10
CA TRP A 40 -9.20 5.72 -7.90
C TRP A 40 -9.55 4.89 -9.14
N ASP A 41 -10.76 5.05 -9.67
CA ASP A 41 -11.21 4.29 -10.84
C ASP A 41 -10.49 4.76 -12.12
N MET A 42 -10.19 6.06 -12.24
CA MET A 42 -9.34 6.57 -13.33
C MET A 42 -7.94 5.96 -13.34
N ILE A 43 -7.26 5.89 -12.18
CA ILE A 43 -5.91 5.32 -12.08
C ILE A 43 -5.95 3.84 -12.46
N LEU A 44 -6.93 3.09 -11.96
CA LEU A 44 -7.11 1.67 -12.34
C LEU A 44 -7.29 1.50 -13.85
N MET A 45 -8.10 2.36 -14.48
CA MET A 45 -8.36 2.25 -15.91
C MET A 45 -7.20 2.73 -16.78
N LEU A 46 -6.50 3.80 -16.38
CA LEU A 46 -5.44 4.42 -17.18
C LEU A 46 -4.09 3.70 -17.03
N ASP A 47 -3.67 3.42 -15.79
CA ASP A 47 -2.35 2.87 -15.52
C ASP A 47 -2.35 1.34 -15.58
N TYR A 48 -3.47 0.72 -15.19
CA TYR A 48 -3.56 -0.73 -15.04
C TYR A 48 -4.54 -1.40 -16.02
N GLN A 49 -5.35 -0.64 -16.75
CA GLN A 49 -6.36 -1.13 -17.71
C GLN A 49 -7.33 -2.16 -17.11
N VAL A 50 -7.61 -2.04 -15.80
CA VAL A 50 -8.55 -2.91 -15.08
C VAL A 50 -9.71 -2.11 -14.53
N ALA A 51 -10.85 -2.77 -14.32
CA ALA A 51 -12.00 -2.15 -13.65
C ALA A 51 -11.93 -2.31 -12.13
N ASN A 52 -11.18 -3.31 -11.65
CA ASN A 52 -11.13 -3.65 -10.23
C ASN A 52 -9.71 -3.86 -9.72
N VAL A 53 -9.44 -3.38 -8.51
CA VAL A 53 -8.17 -3.60 -7.79
C VAL A 53 -7.89 -5.10 -7.49
N HIS A 54 -8.92 -5.95 -7.56
CA HIS A 54 -8.77 -7.40 -7.40
C HIS A 54 -8.26 -8.10 -8.66
N GLU A 55 -8.33 -7.45 -9.82
CA GLU A 55 -7.77 -7.95 -11.08
C GLU A 55 -6.26 -7.68 -11.17
N LEU A 56 -5.73 -6.83 -10.28
CA LEU A 56 -4.30 -6.56 -10.17
C LEU A 56 -3.53 -7.74 -9.58
N SER A 57 -2.30 -7.93 -10.06
CA SER A 57 -1.34 -8.83 -9.42
C SER A 57 -0.99 -8.32 -8.02
N SER A 58 -0.49 -9.20 -7.15
CA SER A 58 -0.09 -8.81 -5.79
C SER A 58 0.90 -7.64 -5.80
N GLU A 59 1.85 -7.63 -6.73
CA GLU A 59 2.86 -6.58 -6.89
C GLU A 59 2.24 -5.23 -7.32
N THR A 60 1.48 -5.23 -8.42
CA THR A 60 0.83 -4.00 -8.93
C THR A 60 -0.21 -3.44 -7.97
N ARG A 61 -0.89 -4.30 -7.21
CA ARG A 61 -1.82 -3.87 -6.16
C ARG A 61 -1.12 -3.15 -5.02
N GLU A 62 0.08 -3.58 -4.65
CA GLU A 62 0.88 -2.90 -3.62
C GLU A 62 1.34 -1.52 -4.10
N GLU A 63 1.81 -1.43 -5.35
CA GLU A 63 2.14 -0.14 -5.98
C GLU A 63 0.94 0.79 -6.03
N PHE A 64 -0.21 0.30 -6.48
CA PHE A 64 -1.45 1.06 -6.53
C PHE A 64 -1.85 1.57 -5.14
N CYS A 65 -1.78 0.71 -4.11
CA CYS A 65 -2.03 1.14 -2.73
C CYS A 65 -1.08 2.25 -2.26
N CYS A 66 0.20 2.17 -2.64
CA CYS A 66 1.18 3.22 -2.32
C CYS A 66 0.83 4.55 -2.99
N ILE A 67 0.41 4.52 -4.27
CA ILE A 67 -0.02 5.72 -5.01
C ILE A 67 -1.24 6.35 -4.35
N ILE A 68 -2.27 5.55 -4.04
CA ILE A 68 -3.47 6.07 -3.38
C ILE A 68 -3.16 6.60 -1.98
N ALA A 69 -2.31 5.91 -1.21
CA ALA A 69 -1.91 6.39 0.11
C ALA A 69 -1.19 7.76 0.03
N LEU A 70 -0.37 7.96 -1.01
CA LEU A 70 0.29 9.24 -1.27
C LEU A 70 -0.71 10.32 -1.68
N LEU A 71 -1.65 10.00 -2.57
CA LEU A 71 -2.73 10.91 -2.97
C LEU A 71 -3.57 11.32 -1.77
N LEU A 72 -4.05 10.35 -0.99
CA LEU A 72 -4.80 10.62 0.23
C LEU A 72 -4.03 11.56 1.16
N LYS A 73 -2.73 11.32 1.42
CA LYS A 73 -1.89 12.22 2.20
C LYS A 73 -1.77 13.63 1.62
N ALA A 74 -1.77 13.78 0.30
CA ALA A 74 -1.73 15.08 -0.34
C ALA A 74 -3.06 15.84 -0.19
N PHE A 75 -4.20 15.12 -0.17
CA PHE A 75 -5.53 15.70 0.00
C PHE A 75 -5.96 15.86 1.47
N THR A 76 -5.41 15.04 2.38
CA THR A 76 -5.58 15.17 3.84
C THR A 76 -4.47 16.07 4.40
N LYS A 77 -4.80 17.36 4.51
CA LYS A 77 -3.91 18.40 5.02
C LYS A 77 -3.57 18.22 6.50
#